data_AF-A0A6I3F2J6-F1
#
_entry.id   AF-A0A6I3F2J6-F1
#
_cell.length_a   1.000
_cell.length_b   1.000
_cell.length_c   1.000
_cell.angle_alpha   90.00
_cell.angle_beta   90.00
_cell.angle_gamma   90.00
#
_symmetry.space_group_name_H-M   'P 1'
#
loop_
_entity.id
_entity.type
_entity.pdbx_description
1 polymer ?
#
loop_
_entity_poly.entity_id
_entity_poly.type
_entity_poly.pdbx_seq_one_letter_code
_entity_poly.pdbx_strand_id
1 'polypeptide(L)'
;MGAARRECRAQHADGSQARRRAEASSRRCRRWRLSSGQHRHHRADGRGAVAPAAAHRPRLWHSRRRRTTVSTQTVPASSSRKLTLGDIAETRAYERERDDFRAHVIELKRRRRVHVGTVVTLLFENRDTIRFQVQEMARAERIFTDEGIQEELNVYNPMVPEAGQLCATMFIELTSDDEMREWLPKLVGVEQLVQFRLPNGDVVKCVVDPQHASQLTREHVTAAVHYVTFEFTPAQVAAMGDGALLEITHPAYLESVELSAFTLAQLQADLQG
;
A
#
# COMPACT_ATOMS: atom_id res chain seq x y z
N MET A 1 -37.01 31.52 -12.04
CA MET A 1 -37.00 30.12 -11.52
C MET A 1 -36.31 29.10 -12.45
N GLY A 2 -35.43 29.52 -13.40
CA GLY A 2 -34.84 28.60 -14.41
C GLY A 2 -33.38 28.17 -14.19
N ALA A 3 -32.61 28.89 -13.37
CA ALA A 3 -31.17 28.62 -13.16
C ALA A 3 -30.93 27.55 -12.08
N ALA A 4 -31.59 27.66 -10.92
CA ALA A 4 -31.43 26.72 -9.80
C ALA A 4 -31.84 25.27 -10.13
N ARG A 5 -32.76 25.06 -11.09
CA ARG A 5 -33.17 23.71 -11.53
C ARG A 5 -32.16 23.07 -12.50
N ARG A 6 -31.29 23.83 -13.17
CA ARG A 6 -30.24 23.30 -14.05
C ARG A 6 -29.00 22.88 -13.25
N GLU A 7 -28.67 23.64 -12.21
CA GLU A 7 -27.53 23.38 -11.32
C GLU A 7 -27.73 22.12 -10.46
N CYS A 8 -28.94 21.91 -9.94
CA CYS A 8 -29.30 20.69 -9.20
C CYS A 8 -29.25 19.43 -10.12
N ARG A 9 -29.61 19.57 -11.40
CA ARG A 9 -29.58 18.46 -12.37
C ARG A 9 -28.15 18.08 -12.79
N ALA A 10 -27.23 19.04 -12.84
CA ALA A 10 -25.82 18.79 -13.12
C ALA A 10 -25.12 18.08 -11.95
N GLN A 11 -25.41 18.48 -10.70
CA GLN A 11 -24.88 17.83 -9.49
C GLN A 11 -25.39 16.38 -9.33
N HIS A 12 -26.65 16.12 -9.65
CA HIS A 12 -27.19 14.75 -9.68
C HIS A 12 -26.61 13.89 -10.82
N ALA A 13 -26.28 14.48 -11.97
CA ALA A 13 -25.64 13.77 -13.08
C ALA A 13 -24.18 13.40 -12.77
N ASP A 14 -23.41 14.31 -12.17
CA ASP A 14 -22.03 14.10 -11.74
C ASP A 14 -21.94 13.01 -10.65
N GLY A 15 -22.81 13.09 -9.64
CA GLY A 15 -22.92 12.05 -8.61
C GLY A 15 -23.33 10.67 -9.14
N SER A 16 -24.11 10.61 -10.24
CA SER A 16 -24.51 9.35 -10.87
C SER A 16 -23.39 8.73 -11.73
N GLN A 17 -22.55 9.56 -12.36
CA GLN A 17 -21.38 9.09 -13.11
C GLN A 17 -20.26 8.66 -12.17
N ALA A 18 -20.00 9.40 -11.10
CA ALA A 18 -19.05 9.03 -10.05
C ALA A 18 -19.44 7.69 -9.38
N ARG A 19 -20.73 7.47 -9.09
CA ARG A 19 -21.24 6.18 -8.56
C ARG A 19 -21.07 5.03 -9.54
N ARG A 20 -21.37 5.24 -10.83
CA ARG A 20 -21.14 4.22 -11.88
C ARG A 20 -19.65 3.89 -12.05
N ARG A 21 -18.77 4.89 -11.92
CA ARG A 21 -17.30 4.73 -11.98
C ARG A 21 -16.77 3.94 -10.78
N ALA A 22 -17.26 4.24 -9.58
CA ALA A 22 -16.93 3.51 -8.35
C ALA A 22 -17.43 2.06 -8.35
N GLU A 23 -18.67 1.82 -8.79
CA GLU A 23 -19.22 0.46 -8.91
C GLU A 23 -18.48 -0.37 -9.97
N ALA A 24 -18.10 0.25 -11.09
CA ALA A 24 -17.29 -0.41 -12.11
C ALA A 24 -15.88 -0.73 -11.59
N SER A 25 -15.23 0.18 -10.86
CA SER A 25 -13.95 -0.07 -10.17
C SER A 25 -14.05 -1.20 -9.14
N SER A 26 -15.10 -1.22 -8.30
CA SER A 26 -15.35 -2.29 -7.31
C SER A 26 -15.60 -3.66 -7.96
N ARG A 27 -16.34 -3.70 -9.08
CA ARG A 27 -16.54 -4.94 -9.85
C ARG A 27 -15.24 -5.40 -10.52
N ARG A 28 -14.42 -4.47 -11.00
CA ARG A 28 -13.11 -4.72 -11.61
C ARG A 28 -12.09 -5.29 -10.62
N CYS A 29 -11.98 -4.73 -9.41
CA CYS A 29 -11.13 -5.29 -8.34
C CYS A 29 -11.55 -6.72 -7.92
N ARG A 30 -12.86 -7.02 -7.87
CA ARG A 30 -13.36 -8.38 -7.53
C ARG A 30 -12.97 -9.42 -8.58
N ARG A 31 -12.99 -9.05 -9.87
CA ARG A 31 -12.59 -9.93 -10.98
C ARG A 31 -11.11 -10.31 -10.91
N TRP A 32 -10.25 -9.37 -10.47
CA TRP A 32 -8.81 -9.60 -10.37
C TRP A 32 -8.41 -10.46 -9.15
N ARG A 33 -9.18 -10.42 -8.04
CA ARG A 33 -8.97 -11.30 -6.86
C ARG A 33 -8.88 -12.78 -7.21
N LEU A 34 -9.72 -13.25 -8.14
CA LEU A 34 -9.80 -14.66 -8.50
C LEU A 34 -8.57 -15.16 -9.28
N SER A 35 -7.77 -14.26 -9.85
CA SER A 35 -6.67 -14.60 -10.76
C SER A 35 -5.29 -14.69 -10.08
N SER A 36 -5.14 -14.15 -8.86
CA SER A 36 -3.82 -13.76 -8.34
C SER A 36 -3.36 -14.39 -7.00
N GLY A 37 -4.01 -15.44 -6.49
CA GLY A 37 -3.40 -16.16 -5.35
C GLY A 37 -4.20 -17.30 -4.73
N GLN A 38 -3.92 -18.53 -5.18
CA GLN A 38 -3.99 -19.71 -4.32
C GLN A 38 -2.68 -20.48 -4.46
N HIS A 39 -1.74 -20.27 -3.54
CA HIS A 39 -0.62 -21.19 -3.35
C HIS A 39 -0.43 -21.43 -1.86
N ARG A 40 -0.69 -22.68 -1.45
CA ARG A 40 -0.46 -23.22 -0.11
C ARG A 40 1.05 -23.36 0.12
N HIS A 41 1.56 -22.84 1.23
CA HIS A 41 2.94 -23.09 1.66
C HIS A 41 3.01 -24.09 2.82
N HIS A 42 3.75 -25.18 2.61
CA HIS A 42 4.20 -26.13 3.62
C HIS A 42 5.36 -25.53 4.44
N ARG A 43 5.31 -25.74 5.77
CA ARG A 43 6.39 -25.45 6.72
C ARG A 43 7.58 -26.40 6.52
N ALA A 44 8.80 -25.87 6.67
CA ALA A 44 9.98 -26.65 6.99
C ALA A 44 10.83 -25.91 8.06
N ASP A 45 11.11 -26.62 9.15
CA ASP A 45 11.98 -26.25 10.26
C ASP A 45 13.47 -26.33 9.86
N GLY A 46 14.32 -25.52 10.48
CA GLY A 46 15.77 -25.65 10.36
C GLY A 46 16.55 -24.74 11.32
N ARG A 47 17.27 -25.36 12.26
CA ARG A 47 17.99 -24.78 13.41
C ARG A 47 19.45 -24.40 13.07
N GLY A 48 20.03 -23.53 13.90
CA GLY A 48 21.48 -23.40 14.21
C GLY A 48 22.12 -22.12 13.68
N ALA A 49 23.07 -21.43 14.34
CA ALA A 49 23.75 -21.56 15.63
C ALA A 49 24.51 -20.23 15.92
N VAL A 50 24.93 -20.03 17.17
CA VAL A 50 25.51 -18.82 17.81
C VAL A 50 27.06 -18.78 17.69
N ALA A 51 27.72 -17.61 17.52
CA ALA A 51 28.58 -16.88 18.50
C ALA A 51 29.93 -16.44 17.83
N PRO A 52 30.84 -15.62 18.41
CA PRO A 52 30.80 -14.75 19.60
C PRO A 52 31.30 -13.29 19.39
N ALA A 53 31.34 -12.54 20.49
CA ALA A 53 31.72 -11.13 20.66
C ALA A 53 33.23 -10.84 20.73
N ALA A 54 33.61 -9.57 20.51
CA ALA A 54 34.81 -8.96 21.09
C ALA A 54 34.63 -7.45 21.32
N ALA A 55 34.93 -7.03 22.55
CA ALA A 55 34.84 -5.68 23.07
C ALA A 55 36.13 -4.88 22.83
N HIS A 56 36.06 -3.55 22.67
CA HIS A 56 37.10 -2.59 23.09
C HIS A 56 36.48 -1.21 23.41
N ARG A 57 36.81 -0.65 24.60
CA ARG A 57 36.48 0.71 25.08
C ARG A 57 37.71 1.64 24.90
N PRO A 58 37.70 2.92 25.36
CA PRO A 58 37.41 4.08 24.53
C PRO A 58 38.63 5.03 24.41
N ARG A 59 38.74 5.79 23.32
CA ARG A 59 39.72 6.89 23.23
C ARG A 59 39.02 8.24 23.39
N LEU A 60 39.45 8.97 24.41
CA LEU A 60 39.07 10.32 24.77
C LEU A 60 39.33 11.29 23.60
N TRP A 61 38.30 12.03 23.18
CA TRP A 61 38.40 13.11 22.20
C TRP A 61 38.40 14.46 22.90
N HIS A 62 39.43 15.26 22.64
CA HIS A 62 39.51 16.66 23.03
C HIS A 62 38.50 17.49 22.23
N SER A 63 37.60 18.17 22.93
CA SER A 63 36.64 19.10 22.35
C SER A 63 37.33 20.38 21.86
N ARG A 64 37.38 20.59 20.55
CA ARG A 64 37.53 21.94 19.96
C ARG A 64 36.20 22.34 19.35
N ARG A 65 35.48 23.24 20.04
CA ARG A 65 34.30 23.94 19.50
C ARG A 65 34.71 24.74 18.26
N ARG A 66 34.40 24.23 17.07
CA ARG A 66 34.29 25.05 15.86
C ARG A 66 32.82 25.44 15.73
N ARG A 67 32.54 26.74 15.71
CA ARG A 67 31.24 27.28 15.28
C ARG A 67 31.10 26.95 13.81
N THR A 68 30.35 25.90 13.51
CA THR A 68 29.90 25.61 12.16
C THR A 68 28.60 26.36 11.97
N THR A 69 28.63 27.39 11.12
CA THR A 69 27.42 28.01 10.57
C THR A 69 26.60 26.90 9.91
N VAL A 70 25.40 26.65 10.43
CA VAL A 70 24.42 25.77 9.80
C VAL A 70 23.99 26.44 8.51
N SER A 71 24.64 26.08 7.41
CA SER A 71 24.15 26.35 6.07
C SER A 71 22.93 25.46 5.91
N THR A 72 21.75 26.06 5.90
CA THR A 72 20.49 25.41 5.51
C THR A 72 20.63 25.03 4.05
N GLN A 73 21.20 23.85 3.79
CA GLN A 73 21.06 23.20 2.49
C GLN A 73 19.59 22.85 2.34
N THR A 74 18.88 23.61 1.51
CA THR A 74 17.60 23.19 0.95
C THR A 74 17.83 21.86 0.26
N VAL A 75 17.35 20.78 0.87
CA VAL A 75 17.31 19.46 0.23
C VAL A 75 16.45 19.65 -1.03
N PRO A 76 16.95 19.38 -2.25
CA PRO A 76 16.12 19.51 -3.43
C PRO A 76 14.89 18.62 -3.27
N ALA A 77 13.71 19.18 -3.57
CA ALA A 77 12.47 18.40 -3.56
C ALA A 77 12.66 17.19 -4.49
N SER A 78 12.57 15.98 -3.95
CA SER A 78 12.61 14.77 -4.75
C SER A 78 11.51 14.85 -5.81
N SER A 79 11.86 14.65 -7.08
CA SER A 79 10.88 14.54 -8.16
C SER A 79 9.87 13.44 -7.81
N SER A 80 8.58 13.73 -7.98
CA SER A 80 7.48 12.81 -7.69
C SER A 80 7.67 11.45 -8.39
N ARG A 81 7.33 10.36 -7.70
CA ARG A 81 7.45 8.99 -8.23
C ARG A 81 6.20 8.50 -8.97
N LYS A 82 5.14 9.31 -9.02
CA LYS A 82 3.86 8.96 -9.65
C LYS A 82 4.04 8.57 -11.12
N LEU A 83 3.17 7.68 -11.60
CA LEU A 83 3.17 7.25 -12.99
C LEU A 83 2.50 8.30 -13.87
N THR A 84 3.04 8.47 -15.06
CA THR A 84 2.49 9.29 -16.14
C THR A 84 2.05 8.39 -17.30
N LEU A 85 1.35 8.95 -18.29
CA LEU A 85 0.99 8.21 -19.51
C LEU A 85 2.22 7.59 -20.18
N GLY A 86 3.37 8.30 -20.18
CA GLY A 86 4.62 7.81 -20.77
C GLY A 86 5.22 6.59 -20.06
N ASP A 87 4.76 6.28 -18.86
CA ASP A 87 5.19 5.08 -18.10
C ASP A 87 4.36 3.85 -18.44
N ILE A 88 3.21 4.02 -19.09
CA ILE A 88 2.32 2.93 -19.47
C ILE A 88 2.62 2.56 -20.92
N ALA A 89 3.11 1.33 -21.11
CA ALA A 89 3.46 0.86 -22.44
C ALA A 89 2.19 0.61 -23.26
N GLU A 90 2.23 0.93 -24.55
CA GLU A 90 1.16 0.54 -25.47
C GLU A 90 0.93 -0.97 -25.44
N THR A 91 -0.30 -1.40 -25.70
CA THR A 91 -0.71 -2.82 -25.57
C THR A 91 0.26 -3.78 -26.27
N ARG A 92 0.66 -3.50 -27.51
CA ARG A 92 1.56 -4.38 -28.27
C ARG A 92 2.99 -4.40 -27.70
N ALA A 93 3.45 -3.29 -27.13
CA ALA A 93 4.73 -3.25 -26.43
C ALA A 93 4.64 -4.04 -25.13
N TYR A 94 3.57 -3.82 -24.35
CA TYR A 94 3.34 -4.52 -23.09
C TYR A 94 3.26 -6.04 -23.29
N GLU A 95 2.50 -6.55 -24.26
CA GLU A 95 2.41 -8.00 -24.52
C GLU A 95 3.77 -8.66 -24.81
N ARG A 96 4.77 -7.92 -25.31
CA ARG A 96 6.13 -8.45 -25.53
C ARG A 96 6.93 -8.61 -24.24
N GLU A 97 6.74 -7.72 -23.26
CA GLU A 97 7.47 -7.74 -21.98
C GLU A 97 6.66 -8.35 -20.82
N ARG A 98 5.37 -8.64 -21.04
CA ARG A 98 4.40 -8.95 -19.99
C ARG A 98 4.80 -10.12 -19.11
N ASP A 99 5.27 -11.21 -19.69
CA ASP A 99 5.57 -12.42 -18.91
C ASP A 99 6.77 -12.21 -17.98
N ASP A 100 7.81 -11.54 -18.47
CA ASP A 100 8.98 -11.16 -17.67
C ASP A 100 8.60 -10.14 -16.59
N PHE A 101 7.82 -9.11 -16.94
CA PHE A 101 7.37 -8.11 -15.99
C PHE A 101 6.44 -8.71 -14.92
N ARG A 102 5.57 -9.64 -15.30
CA ARG A 102 4.72 -10.39 -14.36
C ARG A 102 5.56 -11.22 -13.39
N ALA A 103 6.58 -11.94 -13.89
CA ALA A 103 7.47 -12.72 -13.05
C ALA A 103 8.22 -11.83 -12.03
N HIS A 104 8.74 -10.69 -12.49
CA HIS A 104 9.35 -9.67 -11.64
C HIS A 104 8.39 -9.18 -10.55
N VAL A 105 7.16 -8.82 -10.92
CA VAL A 105 6.16 -8.31 -9.98
C VAL A 105 5.71 -9.36 -8.97
N ILE A 106 5.65 -10.65 -9.34
CA ILE A 106 5.35 -11.74 -8.40
C ILE A 106 6.41 -11.80 -7.29
N GLU A 107 7.69 -11.80 -7.67
CA GLU A 107 8.80 -11.82 -6.70
C GLU A 107 8.83 -10.55 -5.84
N LEU A 108 8.54 -9.41 -6.44
CA LEU A 108 8.43 -8.13 -5.74
C LEU A 108 7.30 -8.15 -4.69
N LYS A 109 6.11 -8.61 -5.08
CA LYS A 109 4.95 -8.74 -4.18
C LYS A 109 5.22 -9.73 -3.04
N ARG A 110 5.95 -10.81 -3.28
CA ARG A 110 6.33 -11.79 -2.24
C ARG A 110 7.09 -11.13 -1.09
N ARG A 111 7.98 -10.16 -1.38
CA ARG A 111 8.79 -9.47 -0.37
C ARG A 111 8.04 -8.35 0.36
N ARG A 112 6.91 -7.92 -0.19
CA ARG A 112 6.11 -6.78 0.25
C ARG A 112 4.76 -7.19 0.85
N ARG A 113 4.47 -8.49 0.91
CA ARG A 113 3.24 -9.03 1.47
C ARG A 113 3.47 -9.48 2.91
N VAL A 114 2.65 -8.96 3.81
CA VAL A 114 2.72 -9.23 5.25
C VAL A 114 1.37 -9.76 5.72
N HIS A 115 1.36 -10.98 6.22
CA HIS A 115 0.18 -11.55 6.88
C HIS A 115 0.13 -11.05 8.33
N VAL A 116 -1.04 -10.55 8.75
CA VAL A 116 -1.29 -10.06 10.10
C VAL A 116 -2.46 -10.85 10.68
N GLY A 117 -2.13 -11.81 11.54
CA GLY A 117 -3.08 -12.81 12.04
C GLY A 117 -3.50 -13.84 10.97
N THR A 118 -4.75 -14.29 11.05
CA THR A 118 -5.29 -15.40 10.24
C THR A 118 -5.94 -15.00 8.91
N VAL A 119 -6.60 -13.84 8.83
CA VAL A 119 -7.43 -13.45 7.66
C VAL A 119 -7.06 -12.10 7.05
N VAL A 120 -6.12 -11.35 7.63
CA VAL A 120 -5.70 -10.04 7.09
C VAL A 120 -4.30 -10.12 6.52
N THR A 121 -4.14 -9.55 5.32
CA THR A 121 -2.86 -9.45 4.63
C THR A 121 -2.69 -8.05 4.07
N LEU A 122 -1.52 -7.43 4.26
CA LEU A 122 -1.16 -6.17 3.64
C LEU A 122 -0.13 -6.40 2.54
N LEU A 123 -0.40 -5.87 1.35
CA LEU A 123 0.58 -5.73 0.28
C LEU A 123 1.02 -4.27 0.22
N PHE A 124 2.28 -4.01 0.57
CA PHE A 124 2.88 -2.69 0.42
C PHE A 124 3.19 -2.43 -1.05
N GLU A 125 2.48 -1.44 -1.61
CA GLU A 125 2.54 -1.10 -3.02
C GLU A 125 3.75 -0.19 -3.31
N ASN A 126 4.29 -0.30 -4.51
CA ASN A 126 5.29 0.61 -5.04
C ASN A 126 4.98 0.95 -6.48
N ARG A 127 5.86 1.74 -7.09
CA ARG A 127 5.70 2.18 -8.48
C ARG A 127 5.50 1.02 -9.47
N ASP A 128 6.26 -0.06 -9.33
CA ASP A 128 6.20 -1.22 -10.24
C ASP A 128 4.91 -2.03 -10.03
N THR A 129 4.49 -2.25 -8.78
CA THR A 129 3.25 -2.99 -8.52
C THR A 129 2.03 -2.24 -9.04
N ILE A 130 2.02 -0.90 -8.93
CA ILE A 130 0.95 -0.05 -9.47
C ILE A 130 1.02 0.03 -11.00
N ARG A 131 2.21 0.18 -11.59
CA ARG A 131 2.37 0.15 -13.06
C ARG A 131 1.81 -1.15 -13.64
N PHE A 132 2.11 -2.27 -13.00
CA PHE A 132 1.56 -3.56 -13.37
C PHE A 132 0.04 -3.62 -13.22
N GLN A 133 -0.53 -3.07 -12.15
CA GLN A 133 -2.00 -3.01 -12.00
C GLN A 133 -2.64 -2.21 -13.13
N VAL A 134 -2.14 -1.02 -13.45
CA VAL A 134 -2.67 -0.17 -14.54
C VAL A 134 -2.58 -0.89 -15.88
N GLN A 135 -1.43 -1.50 -16.20
CA GLN A 135 -1.23 -2.27 -17.43
C GLN A 135 -2.18 -3.46 -17.55
N GLU A 136 -2.32 -4.25 -16.49
CA GLU A 136 -3.21 -5.42 -16.49
C GLU A 136 -4.69 -5.00 -16.58
N MET A 137 -5.05 -3.87 -15.97
CA MET A 137 -6.40 -3.30 -16.08
C MET A 137 -6.69 -2.82 -17.50
N ALA A 138 -5.78 -2.03 -18.08
CA ALA A 138 -5.90 -1.56 -19.45
C ALA A 138 -6.05 -2.72 -20.44
N ARG A 139 -5.24 -3.78 -20.27
CA ARG A 139 -5.31 -4.98 -21.08
C ARG A 139 -6.63 -5.74 -20.91
N ALA A 140 -7.01 -6.05 -19.66
CA ALA A 140 -8.19 -6.88 -19.38
C ALA A 140 -9.51 -6.22 -19.81
N GLU A 141 -9.56 -4.89 -19.74
CA GLU A 141 -10.72 -4.07 -20.08
C GLU A 141 -10.61 -3.43 -21.48
N ARG A 142 -9.53 -3.71 -22.23
CA ARG A 142 -9.28 -3.20 -23.59
C ARG A 142 -9.31 -1.67 -23.68
N ILE A 143 -8.63 -1.01 -22.75
CA ILE A 143 -8.47 0.44 -22.69
C ILE A 143 -7.25 0.81 -23.53
N PHE A 144 -7.47 1.59 -24.58
CA PHE A 144 -6.43 1.95 -25.55
C PHE A 144 -6.26 3.45 -25.76
N THR A 145 -7.13 4.27 -25.18
CA THR A 145 -7.06 5.72 -25.31
C THR A 145 -6.33 6.33 -24.13
N ASP A 146 -5.59 7.42 -24.38
CA ASP A 146 -4.87 8.16 -23.34
C ASP A 146 -5.81 8.60 -22.22
N GLU A 147 -7.03 9.04 -22.55
CA GLU A 147 -8.02 9.44 -21.55
C GLU A 147 -8.42 8.26 -20.65
N GLY A 148 -8.59 7.06 -21.23
CA GLY A 148 -8.95 5.87 -20.47
C GLY A 148 -7.79 5.41 -19.57
N ILE A 149 -6.55 5.45 -20.08
CA ILE A 149 -5.37 5.16 -19.26
C ILE A 149 -5.21 6.20 -18.14
N GLN A 150 -5.47 7.48 -18.43
CA GLN A 150 -5.44 8.54 -17.43
C GLN A 150 -6.49 8.31 -16.33
N GLU A 151 -7.68 7.80 -16.66
CA GLU A 151 -8.68 7.42 -15.66
C GLU A 151 -8.17 6.30 -14.73
N GLU A 152 -7.52 5.27 -15.27
CA GLU A 152 -6.91 4.21 -14.45
C GLU A 152 -5.74 4.75 -13.61
N LEU A 153 -4.88 5.58 -14.18
CA LEU A 153 -3.80 6.25 -13.45
C LEU A 153 -4.34 7.08 -12.28
N ASN A 154 -5.42 7.83 -12.47
CA ASN A 154 -6.03 8.63 -11.40
C ASN A 154 -6.54 7.76 -10.23
N VAL A 155 -6.94 6.52 -10.51
CA VAL A 155 -7.40 5.57 -9.49
C VAL A 155 -6.22 4.96 -8.73
N TYR A 156 -5.16 4.54 -9.42
CA TYR A 156 -4.09 3.75 -8.81
C TYR A 156 -2.86 4.57 -8.37
N ASN A 157 -2.58 5.72 -8.99
CA ASN A 157 -1.44 6.57 -8.60
C ASN A 157 -1.42 6.99 -7.13
N PRO A 158 -2.56 7.21 -6.43
CA PRO A 158 -2.54 7.44 -4.98
C PRO A 158 -1.76 6.36 -4.20
N MET A 159 -1.74 5.13 -4.71
CA MET A 159 -1.03 3.99 -4.10
C MET A 159 0.46 3.90 -4.42
N VAL A 160 1.01 4.79 -5.27
CA VAL A 160 2.47 4.91 -5.42
C VAL A 160 3.00 5.77 -4.27
N PRO A 161 3.83 5.24 -3.35
CA PRO A 161 4.31 6.03 -2.22
C PRO A 161 5.18 7.19 -2.71
N GLU A 162 5.17 8.33 -2.01
CA GLU A 162 6.21 9.35 -2.10
C GLU A 162 7.25 9.16 -0.98
N ALA A 163 8.34 9.93 -0.98
CA ALA A 163 9.31 9.87 0.11
C ALA A 163 8.62 10.18 1.46
N GLY A 164 8.97 9.42 2.49
CA GLY A 164 8.30 9.47 3.80
C GLY A 164 6.90 8.82 3.83
N GLN A 165 6.45 8.17 2.75
CA GLN A 165 5.17 7.45 2.72
C GLN A 165 5.34 5.97 2.46
N LEU A 166 4.42 5.18 3.01
CA LEU A 166 4.14 3.82 2.57
C LEU A 166 2.67 3.72 2.21
N CYS A 167 2.35 3.06 1.10
CA CYS A 167 0.98 2.76 0.71
C CYS A 167 0.78 1.25 0.71
N ALA A 168 -0.38 0.77 1.17
CA ALA A 168 -0.68 -0.65 1.18
C ALA A 168 -2.11 -0.97 0.78
N THR A 169 -2.27 -2.05 0.04
CA THR A 169 -3.55 -2.70 -0.18
C THR A 169 -3.75 -3.75 0.90
N MET A 170 -4.72 -3.54 1.78
CA MET A 170 -5.14 -4.51 2.79
C MET A 170 -6.20 -5.43 2.20
N PHE A 171 -6.02 -6.74 2.39
CA PHE A 171 -6.96 -7.79 2.00
C PHE A 171 -7.51 -8.47 3.24
N ILE A 172 -8.83 -8.66 3.29
CA ILE A 172 -9.46 -9.65 4.16
C ILE A 172 -9.66 -10.90 3.31
N GLU A 173 -8.82 -11.90 3.53
CA GLU A 173 -8.68 -13.11 2.72
C GLU A 173 -9.64 -14.19 3.25
N LEU A 174 -10.84 -14.24 2.67
CA LEU A 174 -11.91 -15.16 3.02
C LEU A 174 -12.19 -16.08 1.82
N THR A 175 -12.31 -17.38 2.08
CA THR A 175 -12.37 -18.44 1.06
C THR A 175 -13.76 -19.03 0.88
N SER A 176 -14.70 -18.72 1.78
CA SER A 176 -16.09 -19.19 1.70
C SER A 176 -17.11 -18.09 2.00
N ASP A 177 -18.35 -18.30 1.55
CA ASP A 177 -19.47 -17.41 1.85
C ASP A 177 -19.76 -17.32 3.35
N ASP A 178 -19.55 -18.42 4.09
CA ASP A 178 -19.79 -18.44 5.53
C ASP A 178 -18.75 -17.61 6.29
N GLU A 179 -17.47 -17.72 5.90
CA GLU A 179 -16.42 -16.82 6.40
C GLU A 179 -16.72 -15.35 6.09
N MET A 180 -17.22 -15.04 4.89
CA MET A 180 -17.63 -13.66 4.54
C MET A 180 -18.77 -13.15 5.42
N ARG A 181 -19.79 -13.96 5.68
CA ARG A 181 -20.92 -13.59 6.55
C ARG A 181 -20.49 -13.41 8.00
N GLU A 182 -19.49 -14.16 8.45
CA GLU A 182 -18.97 -14.06 9.79
C GLU A 182 -18.06 -12.83 9.98
N TRP A 183 -17.04 -12.68 9.13
CA TRP A 183 -15.93 -11.76 9.39
C TRP A 183 -16.23 -10.33 8.96
N LEU A 184 -16.88 -10.12 7.82
CA LEU A 184 -17.06 -8.76 7.29
C LEU A 184 -17.91 -7.85 8.20
N PRO A 185 -18.96 -8.34 8.90
CA PRO A 185 -19.65 -7.53 9.90
C PRO A 185 -18.84 -7.30 11.18
N LYS A 186 -17.97 -8.24 11.56
CA LYS A 186 -17.13 -8.13 12.76
C LYS A 186 -15.98 -7.14 12.61
N LEU A 187 -15.52 -6.90 11.38
CA LEU A 187 -14.33 -6.12 11.06
C LEU A 187 -14.65 -4.72 10.51
N VAL A 188 -15.82 -4.17 10.81
CA VAL A 188 -16.17 -2.79 10.42
C VAL A 188 -15.18 -1.80 11.04
N GLY A 189 -14.51 -1.01 10.21
CA GLY A 189 -13.52 -0.02 10.65
C GLY A 189 -12.12 -0.58 10.87
N VAL A 190 -11.85 -1.85 10.58
CA VAL A 190 -10.52 -2.47 10.75
C VAL A 190 -9.43 -1.72 9.97
N GLU A 191 -9.79 -1.14 8.81
CA GLU A 191 -8.88 -0.39 7.95
C GLU A 191 -8.34 0.90 8.57
N GLN A 192 -8.97 1.40 9.64
CA GLN A 192 -8.56 2.60 10.38
C GLN A 192 -7.64 2.26 11.57
N LEU A 193 -7.50 0.98 11.89
CA LEU A 193 -6.85 0.48 13.09
C LEU A 193 -5.57 -0.30 12.78
N VAL A 194 -5.02 -0.11 11.58
CA VAL A 194 -3.71 -0.62 11.19
C VAL A 194 -2.63 0.42 11.53
N GLN A 195 -1.53 -0.02 12.14
CA GLN A 195 -0.45 0.89 12.53
C GLN A 195 0.90 0.18 12.52
N PHE A 196 1.97 0.95 12.34
CA PHE A 196 3.31 0.51 12.69
C PHE A 196 3.62 0.86 14.14
N ARG A 197 4.30 -0.05 14.84
CA ARG A 197 5.02 0.24 16.08
C ARG A 197 6.51 0.15 15.83
N LEU A 198 7.22 1.24 16.02
CA LEU A 198 8.66 1.32 15.80
C LEU A 198 9.45 0.84 17.03
N PRO A 199 10.71 0.42 16.87
CA PRO A 199 11.55 -0.06 17.97
C PRO A 199 11.73 0.94 19.12
N ASN A 200 11.65 2.24 18.82
CA ASN A 200 11.74 3.31 19.82
C ASN A 200 10.41 3.56 20.56
N GLY A 201 9.34 2.83 20.22
CA GLY A 201 8.01 2.96 20.81
C GLY A 201 7.05 3.88 20.04
N ASP A 202 7.52 4.60 19.04
CA ASP A 202 6.67 5.48 18.22
C ASP A 202 5.62 4.67 17.46
N VAL A 203 4.45 5.27 17.25
CA VAL A 203 3.36 4.68 16.49
C VAL A 203 3.06 5.52 15.25
N VAL A 204 3.00 4.87 14.10
CA VAL A 204 2.57 5.47 12.83
C VAL A 204 1.25 4.85 12.44
N LYS A 205 0.17 5.62 12.57
CA LYS A 205 -1.19 5.18 12.21
C LYS A 205 -1.41 5.28 10.72
N CYS A 206 -2.22 4.38 10.17
CA CYS A 206 -2.68 4.53 8.80
C CYS A 206 -3.65 5.70 8.64
N VAL A 207 -3.70 6.23 7.44
CA VAL A 207 -4.74 7.10 6.90
C VAL A 207 -5.46 6.31 5.81
N VAL A 208 -6.78 6.24 5.90
CA VAL A 208 -7.61 5.58 4.89
C VAL A 208 -7.83 6.53 3.73
N ASP A 209 -7.72 6.02 2.50
CA ASP A 209 -8.02 6.81 1.32
C ASP A 209 -9.50 7.30 1.36
N PRO A 210 -9.76 8.63 1.33
CA PRO A 210 -11.12 9.16 1.45
C PRO A 210 -12.04 8.75 0.30
N GLN A 211 -11.48 8.55 -0.88
CA GLN A 211 -12.23 8.14 -2.06
C GLN A 211 -12.62 6.66 -1.97
N HIS A 212 -11.78 5.82 -1.37
CA HIS A 212 -12.14 4.45 -0.97
C HIS A 212 -13.20 4.43 0.15
N ALA A 213 -13.03 5.26 1.19
CA ALA A 213 -13.97 5.34 2.30
C ALA A 213 -15.40 5.70 1.84
N SER A 214 -15.53 6.63 0.87
CA SER A 214 -16.83 7.01 0.30
C SER A 214 -17.52 5.91 -0.53
N GLN A 215 -16.78 4.87 -0.94
CA GLN A 215 -17.29 3.74 -1.72
C GLN A 215 -17.70 2.55 -0.86
N LEU A 216 -17.46 2.60 0.46
CA LEU A 216 -17.98 1.63 1.40
C LEU A 216 -19.50 1.81 1.50
N THR A 217 -20.22 1.05 0.67
CA THR A 217 -21.68 1.17 0.47
C THR A 217 -22.52 0.63 1.63
N ARG A 218 -21.90 0.07 2.67
CA ARG A 218 -22.59 -0.66 3.75
C ARG A 218 -22.07 -0.23 5.11
N GLU A 219 -22.91 0.41 5.91
CA GLU A 219 -22.56 0.90 7.25
C GLU A 219 -22.19 -0.23 8.24
N HIS A 220 -22.69 -1.45 8.01
CA HIS A 220 -22.55 -2.58 8.94
C HIS A 220 -21.68 -3.72 8.41
N VAL A 221 -21.07 -3.57 7.24
CA VAL A 221 -20.26 -4.63 6.62
C VAL A 221 -19.06 -3.99 5.94
N THR A 222 -17.86 -4.37 6.37
CA THR A 222 -16.63 -3.86 5.77
C THR A 222 -16.38 -4.43 4.37
N ALA A 223 -15.50 -3.78 3.60
CA ALA A 223 -15.04 -4.31 2.33
C ALA A 223 -13.93 -5.35 2.55
N ALA A 224 -13.78 -6.31 1.62
CA ALA A 224 -12.67 -7.26 1.72
C ALA A 224 -11.33 -6.67 1.22
N VAL A 225 -11.30 -5.43 0.74
CA VAL A 225 -10.07 -4.70 0.30
C VAL A 225 -10.15 -3.26 0.77
N HIS A 226 -9.03 -2.76 1.27
CA HIS A 226 -8.86 -1.37 1.64
C HIS A 226 -7.52 -0.81 1.16
N TYR A 227 -7.50 0.49 0.93
CA TYR A 227 -6.30 1.24 0.57
C TYR A 227 -5.94 2.14 1.75
N VAL A 228 -4.71 1.97 2.24
CA VAL A 228 -4.21 2.70 3.40
C VAL A 228 -2.83 3.29 3.11
N THR A 229 -2.59 4.47 3.66
CA THR A 229 -1.32 5.19 3.56
C THR A 229 -0.78 5.43 4.95
N PHE A 230 0.54 5.40 5.10
CA PHE A 230 1.25 5.72 6.33
C PHE A 230 2.21 6.87 6.05
N GLU A 231 2.12 7.92 6.86
CA GLU A 231 2.97 9.10 6.74
C GLU A 231 4.00 9.10 7.87
N PHE A 232 5.27 9.01 7.51
CA PHE A 232 6.39 8.97 8.45
C PHE A 232 7.07 10.32 8.50
N THR A 233 7.32 10.80 9.72
CA THR A 233 8.25 11.90 9.93
C THR A 233 9.70 11.45 9.68
N PRO A 234 10.63 12.36 9.39
CA PRO A 234 12.05 11.99 9.23
C PRO A 234 12.64 11.23 10.43
N ALA A 235 12.20 11.56 11.65
CA ALA A 235 12.61 10.85 12.86
C ALA A 235 12.08 9.41 12.88
N GLN A 236 10.83 9.20 12.48
CA GLN A 236 10.22 7.86 12.37
C GLN A 236 10.85 7.04 11.24
N VAL A 237 11.19 7.65 10.10
CA VAL A 237 11.96 6.95 9.04
C VAL A 237 13.31 6.48 9.57
N ALA A 238 14.02 7.31 10.32
CA ALA A 238 15.30 6.94 10.93
C ALA A 238 15.14 5.87 12.03
N ALA A 239 14.00 5.82 12.71
CA ALA A 239 13.68 4.81 13.72
C ALA A 239 13.16 3.49 13.13
N MET A 240 12.73 3.46 11.87
CA MET A 240 12.31 2.24 11.18
C MET A 240 13.49 1.29 11.06
N GLY A 241 13.37 0.06 11.58
CA GLY A 241 14.45 -0.93 11.61
C GLY A 241 14.02 -2.24 12.24
N ASP A 242 14.98 -3.11 12.54
CA ASP A 242 14.74 -4.41 13.16
C ASP A 242 13.90 -4.28 14.44
N GLY A 243 12.90 -5.16 14.60
CA GLY A 243 11.91 -5.08 15.68
C GLY A 243 10.70 -4.19 15.40
N ALA A 244 10.61 -3.53 14.25
CA ALA A 244 9.38 -2.83 13.86
C ALA A 244 8.23 -3.83 13.64
N LEU A 245 7.07 -3.50 14.18
CA LEU A 245 5.86 -4.32 14.12
C LEU A 245 4.81 -3.66 13.22
N LEU A 246 4.03 -4.49 12.54
CA LEU A 246 2.76 -4.12 11.94
C LEU A 246 1.63 -4.68 12.80
N GLU A 247 0.75 -3.78 13.27
CA GLU A 247 -0.29 -4.09 14.24
C GLU A 247 -1.67 -3.78 13.67
N ILE A 248 -2.65 -4.61 14.02
CA ILE A 248 -4.08 -4.32 13.89
C ILE A 248 -4.66 -4.26 15.30
N THR A 249 -5.22 -3.12 15.66
CA THR A 249 -5.73 -2.84 17.02
C THR A 249 -7.25 -2.91 17.12
N HIS A 250 -7.89 -3.57 16.16
CA HIS A 250 -9.33 -3.73 16.13
C HIS A 250 -9.80 -4.69 17.24
N PRO A 251 -10.84 -4.35 18.05
CA PRO A 251 -11.24 -5.18 19.19
C PRO A 251 -11.63 -6.63 18.83
N ALA A 252 -12.19 -6.84 17.65
CA ALA A 252 -12.54 -8.17 17.14
C ALA A 252 -11.38 -8.89 16.42
N TYR A 253 -10.20 -8.25 16.28
CA TYR A 253 -9.05 -8.77 15.54
C TYR A 253 -7.76 -8.05 15.95
N LEU A 254 -7.29 -8.36 17.16
CA LEU A 254 -6.10 -7.77 17.75
C LEU A 254 -4.88 -8.63 17.39
N GLU A 255 -4.08 -8.18 16.43
CA GLU A 255 -3.00 -8.97 15.84
C GLU A 255 -1.75 -8.11 15.67
N SER A 256 -0.59 -8.74 15.76
CA SER A 256 0.71 -8.07 15.58
C SER A 256 1.71 -9.03 14.95
N VAL A 257 2.55 -8.51 14.06
CA VAL A 257 3.60 -9.26 13.41
C VAL A 257 4.87 -8.43 13.32
N GLU A 258 6.00 -9.02 13.65
CA GLU A 258 7.30 -8.42 13.41
C GLU A 258 7.67 -8.52 11.92
N LEU A 259 8.13 -7.40 11.36
CA LEU A 259 8.48 -7.34 9.96
C LEU A 259 9.80 -8.07 9.71
N SER A 260 9.81 -8.92 8.70
CA SER A 260 11.03 -9.61 8.28
C SER A 260 12.09 -8.61 7.79
N ALA A 261 13.37 -8.95 7.92
CA ALA A 261 14.48 -8.13 7.42
C ALA A 261 14.36 -7.82 5.91
N PHE A 262 13.86 -8.77 5.10
CA PHE A 262 13.69 -8.52 3.67
C PHE A 262 12.55 -7.54 3.38
N THR A 263 11.45 -7.59 4.14
CA THR A 263 10.34 -6.64 3.99
C THR A 263 10.78 -5.27 4.47
N LEU A 264 11.42 -5.18 5.63
CA LEU A 264 11.95 -3.93 6.18
C LEU A 264 12.86 -3.20 5.17
N ALA A 265 13.79 -3.92 4.55
CA ALA A 265 14.66 -3.34 3.54
C ALA A 265 13.89 -2.74 2.34
N GLN A 266 12.81 -3.39 1.90
CA GLN A 266 11.96 -2.85 0.82
C GLN A 266 11.22 -1.58 1.26
N LEU A 267 10.62 -1.59 2.46
CA LEU A 267 9.85 -0.46 2.97
C LEU A 267 10.74 0.74 3.29
N GLN A 268 11.93 0.52 3.84
CA GLN A 268 12.91 1.58 4.09
C GLN A 268 13.37 2.23 2.78
N ALA A 269 13.59 1.45 1.72
CA ALA A 269 13.92 2.01 0.41
C ALA A 269 12.78 2.89 -0.12
N ASP A 270 11.52 2.45 0.01
CA ASP A 270 10.38 3.26 -0.43
C ASP A 270 10.26 4.57 0.37
N LEU A 271 10.54 4.55 1.68
CA LEU A 271 10.51 5.73 2.55
C LEU A 271 11.60 6.76 2.20
N GLN A 272 12.74 6.33 1.68
CA GLN A 272 13.86 7.20 1.33
C GLN A 272 13.67 7.91 -0.02
N GLY A 273 12.82 7.37 -0.90
CA GLY A 273 12.58 7.90 -2.24
C GLY A 273 13.26 7.07 -3.31
#